data_AF-A0A8J3WFM4-F1
#
_entry.id   AF-A0A8J3WFM4-F1
#
_cell.length_a   1.000
_cell.length_b   1.000
_cell.length_c   1.000
_cell.angle_alpha   90.00
_cell.angle_beta   90.00
_cell.angle_gamma   90.00
#
_symmetry.space_group_name_H-M   'P 1'
#
loop_
_entity.id
_entity.type
_entity.pdbx_description
1 polymer ?
#
loop_
_entity_poly.entity_id
_entity_poly.type
_entity_poly.pdbx_seq_one_letter_code
_entity_poly.pdbx_strand_id
1 'polypeptide(L)'
;MRNPSRKQAARSRTVWSAAARLGQLHWFFGNVYEAMVDMPRLLADARPNRAPELLGSGSPLRYYLPVVPPTLAGTAATLIDDWRSGGDRRAVVTAAASTVVAVVLTVHLVRTVNLTLLRGKEPLSAEEVRKLLQTWHRGNLARLAALVVAMWALRRSAAR
;
A
#
# COMPACT_ATOMS: atom_id res chain seq x y z
N MET A 1 28.02 30.47 -14.34
CA MET A 1 27.06 30.37 -13.21
C MET A 1 26.06 29.25 -13.48
N ARG A 2 26.01 28.19 -12.65
CA ARG A 2 24.99 27.11 -12.77
C ARG A 2 23.63 27.63 -12.28
N ASN A 3 22.61 27.55 -13.14
CA ASN A 3 21.25 28.05 -12.88
C ASN A 3 20.63 27.36 -11.64
N PRO A 4 20.23 28.11 -10.57
CA PRO A 4 19.69 27.55 -9.33
C PRO A 4 18.43 26.69 -9.55
N SER A 5 17.64 26.97 -10.59
CA SER A 5 16.43 26.21 -10.94
C SER A 5 16.70 24.74 -11.24
N ARG A 6 17.82 24.41 -11.91
CA ARG A 6 18.19 23.02 -12.25
C ARG A 6 18.60 22.22 -11.01
N LYS A 7 19.27 22.86 -10.04
CA LYS A 7 19.64 22.22 -8.76
C LYS A 7 18.40 21.91 -7.92
N GLN A 8 17.43 22.82 -7.89
CA GLN A 8 16.17 22.63 -7.17
C GLN A 8 15.33 21.51 -7.79
N ALA A 9 15.21 21.46 -9.12
CA ALA A 9 14.50 20.38 -9.82
C ALA A 9 15.12 18.99 -9.55
N ALA A 10 16.45 18.89 -9.60
CA ALA A 10 17.17 17.64 -9.30
C ALA A 10 16.98 17.18 -7.85
N ARG A 11 16.98 18.12 -6.88
CA ARG A 11 16.72 17.83 -5.47
C ARG A 11 15.29 17.33 -5.26
N SER A 12 14.30 18.02 -5.84
CA SER A 12 12.90 17.61 -5.73
C SER A 12 12.65 16.23 -6.32
N ARG A 13 13.25 15.92 -7.49
CA ARG A 13 13.18 14.59 -8.12
C ARG A 13 13.72 13.49 -7.19
N THR A 14 14.87 13.76 -6.56
CA THR A 14 15.49 12.82 -5.61
C THR A 14 14.59 12.57 -4.40
N VAL A 15 13.99 13.62 -3.84
CA VAL A 15 13.06 13.52 -2.70
C VAL A 15 11.82 12.71 -3.07
N TRP A 16 11.20 12.96 -4.22
CA TRP A 16 10.02 12.22 -4.64
C TRP A 16 10.30 10.75 -4.94
N SER A 17 11.45 10.46 -5.55
CA SER A 17 11.88 9.07 -5.77
C SER A 17 12.13 8.34 -4.45
N ALA A 18 12.76 9.01 -3.48
CA ALA A 18 12.96 8.44 -2.15
C ALA A 18 11.62 8.19 -1.44
N ALA A 19 10.69 9.15 -1.47
CA ALA A 19 9.36 9.02 -0.90
C ALA A 19 8.58 7.85 -1.54
N ALA A 20 8.62 7.72 -2.87
CA ALA A 20 8.01 6.61 -3.59
C ALA A 20 8.58 5.26 -3.11
N ARG A 21 9.91 5.12 -3.08
CA ARG A 21 10.58 3.87 -2.70
C ARG A 21 10.31 3.49 -1.25
N LEU A 22 10.50 4.42 -0.33
CA LEU A 22 10.27 4.20 1.10
C LEU A 22 8.80 3.91 1.38
N GLY A 23 7.89 4.64 0.73
CA GLY A 23 6.46 4.43 0.86
C GLY A 23 6.00 3.06 0.38
N GLN A 24 6.47 2.62 -0.80
CA GLN A 24 6.17 1.29 -1.34
C GLN A 24 6.76 0.18 -0.46
N LEU A 25 7.97 0.36 0.08
CA LEU A 25 8.59 -0.58 1.03
C LEU A 25 7.81 -0.65 2.34
N HIS A 26 7.46 0.49 2.93
CA HIS A 26 6.62 0.56 4.14
C HIS A 26 5.30 -0.16 3.90
N TRP A 27 4.66 0.06 2.75
CA TRP A 27 3.41 -0.60 2.41
C TRP A 27 3.58 -2.11 2.26
N PHE A 28 4.65 -2.56 1.61
CA PHE A 28 4.96 -3.99 1.50
C PHE A 28 5.19 -4.62 2.88
N PHE A 29 6.12 -4.08 3.67
CA PHE A 29 6.48 -4.66 4.96
C PHE A 29 5.35 -4.58 5.98
N GLY A 30 4.55 -3.53 5.98
CA GLY A 30 3.36 -3.46 6.83
C GLY A 30 2.39 -4.61 6.54
N ASN A 31 2.19 -4.95 5.26
CA ASN A 31 1.30 -6.03 4.86
C ASN A 31 1.88 -7.43 5.08
N VAL A 32 3.21 -7.56 5.02
CA VAL A 32 3.90 -8.79 5.45
C VAL A 32 3.74 -8.96 6.95
N TYR A 33 3.98 -7.91 7.73
CA TYR A 33 3.79 -7.92 9.18
C TYR A 33 2.36 -8.33 9.56
N GLU A 34 1.35 -7.72 8.93
CA GLU A 34 -0.06 -8.06 9.18
C GLU A 34 -0.35 -9.55 8.88
N ALA A 35 0.27 -10.12 7.85
CA ALA A 35 0.11 -11.55 7.55
C ALA A 35 0.82 -12.43 8.57
N MET A 36 2.02 -12.05 8.99
CA MET A 36 2.82 -12.80 9.97
C MET A 36 2.14 -12.88 11.34
N VAL A 37 1.51 -11.78 11.78
CA VAL A 37 0.78 -11.76 13.07
C VAL A 37 -0.66 -12.24 12.94
N ASP A 38 -1.07 -12.69 11.75
CA ASP A 38 -2.46 -13.04 11.41
C ASP A 38 -3.45 -11.99 11.90
N MET A 39 -3.20 -10.73 11.53
CA MET A 39 -3.97 -9.57 11.96
C MET A 39 -5.49 -9.75 11.81
N PRO A 40 -6.03 -10.33 10.72
CA PRO A 40 -7.48 -10.60 10.60
C PRO A 40 -8.01 -11.52 11.70
N ARG A 41 -7.25 -12.54 12.09
CA ARG A 41 -7.61 -13.45 13.19
C ARG A 41 -7.61 -12.71 14.53
N LEU A 42 -6.58 -11.93 14.80
CA LEU A 42 -6.51 -11.08 16.00
C LEU A 42 -7.71 -10.11 16.07
N LEU A 43 -8.10 -9.52 14.94
CA LEU A 43 -9.30 -8.68 14.89
C LEU A 43 -10.55 -9.47 15.20
N ALA A 44 -10.74 -10.64 14.58
CA ALA A 44 -11.91 -11.51 14.80
C ALA A 44 -12.03 -11.93 16.27
N ASP A 45 -10.94 -12.39 16.88
CA ASP A 45 -10.92 -12.87 18.27
C ASP A 45 -11.10 -11.71 19.27
N ALA A 46 -10.64 -10.49 18.94
CA ALA A 46 -10.81 -9.31 19.80
C ALA A 46 -12.22 -8.69 19.73
N ARG A 47 -13.06 -9.06 18.75
CA ARG A 47 -14.38 -8.43 18.54
C ARG A 47 -15.28 -8.40 19.78
N PRO A 48 -15.42 -9.47 20.57
CA PRO A 48 -16.32 -9.45 21.73
C PRO A 48 -15.94 -8.41 22.80
N ASN A 49 -14.66 -8.04 22.85
CA ASN A 49 -14.08 -7.20 23.92
C ASN A 49 -13.63 -5.82 23.41
N ARG A 50 -13.98 -5.44 22.17
CA ARG A 50 -13.48 -4.23 21.51
C ARG A 50 -14.62 -3.31 21.05
N ALA A 51 -14.45 -2.01 21.28
CA ALA A 51 -15.31 -0.99 20.69
C ALA A 51 -15.13 -0.92 19.14
N PRO A 52 -16.21 -0.80 18.35
CA PRO A 52 -16.17 -0.86 16.89
C PRO A 52 -15.63 0.43 16.23
N GLU A 53 -14.37 0.76 16.53
CA GLU A 53 -13.72 2.01 16.14
C GLU A 53 -12.65 1.82 15.07
N LEU A 54 -12.64 2.70 14.07
CA LEU A 54 -11.65 2.69 12.97
C LEU A 54 -10.24 3.07 13.41
N LEU A 55 -10.11 3.93 14.41
CA LEU A 55 -8.82 4.33 14.96
C LEU A 55 -8.63 3.79 16.38
N GLY A 56 -9.38 2.76 16.77
CA GLY A 56 -9.19 2.07 18.04
C GLY A 56 -7.85 1.34 18.12
N SER A 57 -7.47 0.91 19.32
CA SER A 57 -6.23 0.16 19.56
C SER A 57 -6.13 -1.07 18.65
N GLY A 58 -4.95 -1.29 18.07
CA GLY A 58 -4.72 -2.37 17.10
C GLY A 58 -5.28 -2.13 15.69
N SER A 59 -5.83 -0.94 15.38
CA SER A 59 -6.24 -0.62 14.00
C SER A 59 -5.03 -0.36 13.08
N PRO A 60 -4.94 -1.05 11.94
CA PRO A 60 -3.97 -0.75 10.89
C PRO A 60 -3.93 0.69 10.42
N LEU A 61 -5.07 1.38 10.46
CA LEU A 61 -5.21 2.74 9.94
C LEU A 61 -4.26 3.73 10.64
N ARG A 62 -3.89 3.49 11.90
CA ARG A 62 -3.02 4.38 12.68
C ARG A 62 -1.63 4.55 12.06
N TYR A 63 -1.07 3.49 11.48
CA TYR A 63 0.27 3.54 10.89
C TYR A 63 0.28 3.68 9.36
N TYR A 64 -0.83 3.36 8.68
CA TYR A 64 -0.93 3.59 7.22
C TYR A 64 -1.38 5.01 6.85
N LEU A 65 -2.33 5.61 7.56
CA LEU A 65 -2.94 6.89 7.17
C LEU A 65 -1.92 8.03 6.98
N PRO A 66 -0.88 8.18 7.84
CA PRO A 66 0.12 9.23 7.66
C PRO A 66 1.04 8.99 6.44
N VAL A 67 1.22 7.74 6.04
CA VAL A 67 2.22 7.33 5.03
C VAL A 67 1.62 7.19 3.63
N VAL A 68 0.33 6.89 3.51
CA VAL A 68 -0.33 6.67 2.22
C VAL A 68 -0.28 7.91 1.31
N PRO A 69 -0.70 9.12 1.75
CA PRO A 69 -0.67 10.30 0.88
C PRO A 69 0.72 10.62 0.30
N PRO A 70 1.81 10.72 1.09
CA PRO A 70 3.14 11.00 0.53
C PRO A 70 3.66 9.86 -0.35
N THR A 71 3.30 8.60 -0.07
CA THR A 71 3.67 7.44 -0.91
C THR A 71 3.05 7.55 -2.31
N LEU A 72 1.75 7.82 -2.39
CA LEU A 72 1.04 7.91 -3.67
C LEU A 72 1.49 9.15 -4.45
N ALA A 73 1.62 10.30 -3.78
CA ALA A 73 2.12 11.53 -4.41
C ALA A 73 3.54 11.37 -4.93
N GLY A 74 4.45 10.80 -4.13
CA GLY A 74 5.83 10.55 -4.53
C GLY A 74 5.92 9.57 -5.69
N THR A 75 5.11 8.49 -5.68
CA THR A 75 5.05 7.53 -6.78
C THR A 75 4.58 8.20 -8.07
N ALA A 76 3.47 8.94 -8.03
CA ALA A 76 2.95 9.65 -9.19
C ALA A 76 3.94 10.67 -9.74
N ALA A 77 4.55 11.50 -8.87
CA ALA A 77 5.53 12.49 -9.27
C ALA A 77 6.76 11.85 -9.94
N THR A 78 7.26 10.74 -9.39
CA THR A 78 8.39 9.99 -9.95
C THR A 78 8.04 9.43 -11.33
N LEU A 79 6.88 8.79 -11.49
CA LEU A 79 6.47 8.19 -12.76
C LEU A 79 6.22 9.24 -13.86
N ILE A 80 5.62 10.39 -13.50
CA ILE A 80 5.42 11.51 -14.43
C ILE A 80 6.78 12.07 -14.89
N ASP A 81 7.72 12.21 -13.98
CA ASP A 81 9.05 12.73 -14.27
C ASP A 81 9.87 11.76 -15.15
N ASP A 82 9.84 10.45 -14.86
CA ASP A 82 10.45 9.40 -15.68
C ASP A 82 9.84 9.40 -17.09
N TRP A 83 8.50 9.50 -17.18
CA TRP A 83 7.80 9.62 -18.46
C TRP A 83 8.27 10.86 -19.24
N ARG A 84 8.36 12.03 -18.61
CA ARG A 84 8.78 13.26 -19.30
C ARG A 84 10.26 13.26 -19.68
N SER A 85 11.10 12.57 -18.92
CA SER A 85 12.56 12.51 -19.11
C SER A 85 13.02 11.42 -20.09
N GLY A 86 12.08 10.71 -20.71
CA GLY A 86 12.35 9.65 -21.68
C GLY A 86 12.79 8.33 -21.06
N GLY A 87 12.38 8.03 -19.82
CA GLY A 87 12.58 6.72 -19.20
C GLY A 87 11.79 5.61 -19.88
N ASP A 88 12.02 4.36 -19.47
CA ASP A 88 11.36 3.19 -20.04
C ASP A 88 9.82 3.27 -19.86
N ARG A 89 9.13 3.50 -20.98
CA ARG A 89 7.66 3.63 -21.04
C ARG A 89 6.95 2.40 -20.50
N ARG A 90 7.46 1.21 -20.82
CA ARG A 90 6.86 -0.05 -20.38
C ARG A 90 7.01 -0.18 -18.87
N ALA A 91 8.20 0.10 -18.33
CA ALA A 91 8.43 0.10 -16.89
C ALA A 91 7.55 1.12 -16.15
N VAL A 92 7.38 2.34 -16.67
CA VAL A 92 6.48 3.35 -16.07
C VAL A 92 5.04 2.84 -16.02
N VAL A 93 4.52 2.29 -17.12
CA VAL A 93 3.15 1.75 -17.19
C VAL A 93 2.99 0.55 -16.25
N THR A 94 3.95 -0.37 -16.21
CA THR A 94 3.93 -1.51 -15.30
C THR A 94 3.93 -1.07 -13.84
N ALA A 95 4.76 -0.08 -13.47
CA ALA A 95 4.80 0.47 -12.11
C ALA A 95 3.47 1.14 -11.72
N ALA A 96 2.90 1.95 -12.63
CA ALA A 96 1.61 2.59 -12.43
C ALA A 96 0.48 1.57 -12.25
N ALA A 97 0.34 0.63 -13.19
CA ALA A 97 -0.70 -0.38 -13.18
C ALA A 97 -0.61 -1.27 -11.92
N SER A 98 0.59 -1.71 -11.56
CA SER A 98 0.79 -2.56 -10.36
C SER A 98 0.49 -1.80 -9.06
N THR A 99 0.84 -0.51 -9.00
CA THR A 99 0.47 0.35 -7.86
C THR A 99 -1.05 0.51 -7.77
N VAL A 100 -1.74 0.75 -8.89
CA VAL A 100 -3.20 0.85 -8.93
C VAL A 100 -3.85 -0.45 -8.48
N VAL A 101 -3.36 -1.61 -8.93
CA VAL A 101 -3.84 -2.92 -8.47
C VAL A 101 -3.69 -3.06 -6.95
N ALA A 102 -2.54 -2.69 -6.39
CA ALA A 102 -2.33 -2.73 -4.94
C ALA A 102 -3.29 -1.80 -4.17
N VAL A 103 -3.60 -0.61 -4.71
CA VAL A 103 -4.60 0.32 -4.16
C VAL A 103 -5.99 -0.32 -4.21
N VAL A 104 -6.41 -0.84 -5.36
CA VAL A 104 -7.74 -1.46 -5.54
C VAL A 104 -7.91 -2.64 -4.60
N LEU A 105 -6.92 -3.52 -4.51
CA LEU A 105 -6.95 -4.65 -3.57
C LEU A 105 -7.03 -4.17 -2.12
N THR A 106 -6.31 -3.10 -1.75
CA THR A 106 -6.40 -2.54 -0.40
C THR A 106 -7.78 -1.98 -0.11
N VAL A 107 -8.37 -1.21 -1.01
CA VAL A 107 -9.72 -0.67 -0.85
C VAL A 107 -10.74 -1.81 -0.76
N HIS A 108 -10.61 -2.83 -1.61
CA HIS A 108 -11.47 -4.01 -1.59
C HIS A 108 -11.39 -4.72 -0.24
N LEU A 109 -10.19 -5.12 0.20
CA LEU A 109 -9.98 -5.82 1.46
C LEU A 109 -10.42 -5.01 2.68
N VAL A 110 -10.18 -3.70 2.66
CA VAL A 110 -10.67 -2.81 3.74
C VAL A 110 -12.19 -2.87 3.81
N ARG A 111 -12.88 -2.71 2.67
CA ARG A 111 -14.34 -2.66 2.63
C ARG A 111 -15.00 -4.00 2.95
N THR A 112 -14.50 -5.09 2.38
CA THR A 112 -15.15 -6.40 2.47
C THR A 112 -14.71 -7.20 3.69
N VAL A 113 -13.46 -7.04 4.14
CA VAL A 113 -12.91 -7.80 5.27
C VAL A 113 -12.70 -6.92 6.50
N ASN A 114 -11.81 -5.91 6.43
CA ASN A 114 -11.37 -5.22 7.64
C ASN A 114 -12.52 -4.48 8.33
N LEU A 115 -13.39 -3.80 7.57
CA LEU A 115 -14.56 -3.14 8.13
C LEU A 115 -15.57 -4.12 8.73
N THR A 116 -15.75 -5.28 8.12
CA THR A 116 -16.62 -6.35 8.67
C THR A 116 -16.07 -6.86 10.00
N LEU A 117 -14.75 -7.07 10.09
CA LEU A 117 -14.07 -7.49 11.32
C LEU A 117 -14.02 -6.38 12.37
N LEU A 118 -13.95 -5.11 11.98
CA LEU A 118 -13.84 -3.97 12.91
C LEU A 118 -15.20 -3.44 13.39
N ARG A 119 -16.26 -3.51 12.58
CA ARG A 119 -17.53 -2.82 12.83
C ARG A 119 -18.75 -3.72 12.91
N GLY A 120 -18.62 -5.02 12.62
CA GLY A 120 -19.76 -5.93 12.73
C GLY A 120 -20.36 -5.87 14.15
N LYS A 121 -21.66 -5.62 14.25
CA LYS A 121 -22.39 -5.65 15.52
C LYS A 121 -22.88 -7.06 15.88
N GLU A 122 -23.04 -7.90 14.87
CA GLU A 122 -23.52 -9.28 15.01
C GLU A 122 -22.34 -10.25 15.18
N PRO A 123 -22.48 -11.29 16.03
CA PRO A 123 -21.50 -12.36 16.13
C PRO A 123 -21.32 -13.04 14.77
N LEU A 124 -20.08 -13.19 14.31
CA LEU A 124 -19.82 -14.00 13.11
C LEU A 124 -19.76 -15.47 13.49
N SER A 125 -20.34 -16.31 12.65
CA SER A 125 -20.11 -17.74 12.70
C SER A 125 -18.65 -18.08 12.40
N ALA A 126 -18.19 -19.23 12.89
CA ALA A 126 -16.83 -19.71 12.61
C ALA A 126 -16.55 -19.86 11.10
N GLU A 127 -17.58 -20.16 10.29
CA GLU A 127 -17.45 -20.28 8.84
C GLU A 127 -17.25 -18.92 8.16
N GLU A 128 -17.97 -17.89 8.57
CA GLU A 128 -17.79 -16.54 8.04
C GLU A 128 -16.40 -15.99 8.38
N VAL A 129 -15.93 -16.22 9.61
CA VAL A 129 -14.55 -15.86 10.01
C VAL A 129 -13.55 -16.57 9.11
N ARG A 130 -13.67 -17.88 8.88
CA ARG A 130 -12.77 -18.63 7.98
C ARG A 130 -12.75 -18.03 6.57
N LYS A 131 -13.91 -17.72 5.98
CA LYS A 131 -14.00 -17.12 4.64
C LYS A 131 -13.35 -15.74 4.57
N LEU A 132 -13.55 -14.90 5.58
CA LEU A 132 -12.94 -13.58 5.67
C LEU A 132 -11.41 -13.67 5.75
N LEU A 133 -10.90 -14.57 6.59
CA LEU A 133 -9.46 -14.82 6.72
C LEU A 133 -8.84 -15.30 5.41
N GLN A 134 -9.44 -16.29 4.74
CA GLN A 134 -8.96 -16.78 3.45
C GLN A 134 -8.98 -15.68 2.38
N THR A 135 -10.06 -14.89 2.32
CA THR A 135 -10.19 -13.76 1.40
C THR A 135 -9.08 -12.74 1.64
N TRP A 136 -8.83 -12.41 2.90
CA TRP A 136 -7.79 -11.48 3.29
C TRP A 136 -6.40 -11.98 2.91
N HIS A 137 -6.03 -13.21 3.26
CA HIS A 137 -4.70 -13.75 2.97
C HIS A 137 -4.42 -13.87 1.48
N ARG A 138 -5.40 -14.33 0.68
CA ARG A 138 -5.28 -14.41 -0.78
C ARG A 138 -5.17 -13.03 -1.42
N GLY A 139 -6.03 -12.09 -1.00
CA GLY A 139 -5.97 -10.71 -1.49
C GLY A 139 -4.67 -10.01 -1.08
N ASN A 140 -4.17 -10.27 0.13
CA ASN A 140 -2.93 -9.71 0.61
C ASN A 140 -1.72 -10.26 -0.17
N LEU A 141 -1.69 -11.57 -0.45
CA LEU A 141 -0.65 -12.16 -1.29
C LEU A 141 -0.61 -11.52 -2.69
N ALA A 142 -1.78 -11.35 -3.33
CA ALA A 142 -1.87 -10.68 -4.62
C ALA A 142 -1.39 -9.22 -4.55
N ARG A 143 -1.73 -8.51 -3.46
CA ARG A 143 -1.27 -7.15 -3.20
C ARG A 143 0.25 -7.10 -3.02
N LEU A 144 0.84 -8.02 -2.25
CA LEU A 144 2.30 -8.11 -2.07
C LEU A 144 3.01 -8.35 -3.40
N ALA A 145 2.50 -9.26 -4.23
CA ALA A 145 3.03 -9.50 -5.57
C ALA A 145 2.98 -8.22 -6.43
N ALA A 146 1.84 -7.51 -6.44
CA ALA A 146 1.70 -6.25 -7.16
C ALA A 146 2.70 -5.18 -6.66
N LEU A 147 2.93 -5.07 -5.35
CA LEU A 147 3.91 -4.15 -4.78
C LEU A 147 5.36 -4.51 -5.18
N VAL A 148 5.71 -5.80 -5.22
CA VAL A 148 7.03 -6.25 -5.71
C VAL A 148 7.23 -5.87 -7.17
N VAL A 149 6.24 -6.12 -8.02
CA VAL A 149 6.28 -5.73 -9.45
C VAL A 149 6.38 -4.21 -9.58
N ALA A 150 5.62 -3.45 -8.80
CA ALA A 150 5.66 -1.99 -8.80
C ALA A 150 7.06 -1.46 -8.45
N MET A 151 7.67 -1.97 -7.37
CA MET A 151 9.00 -1.56 -6.93
C MET A 151 10.09 -1.95 -7.94
N TRP A 152 10.02 -3.14 -8.52
CA TRP A 152 10.94 -3.57 -9.57
C TRP A 152 10.83 -2.68 -10.82
N ALA A 153 9.61 -2.41 -11.27
CA ALA A 153 9.36 -1.56 -12.44
C ALA A 153 9.77 -0.10 -12.19
N LEU A 154 9.53 0.44 -10.99
CA LEU A 154 9.97 1.78 -10.58
C LEU A 154 11.50 1.92 -10.55
N ARG A 155 12.23 0.83 -10.26
CA ARG A 155 13.70 0.84 -10.38
C ARG A 155 14.13 0.84 -11.83
N ARG A 156 13.42 0.13 -12.70
CA ARG A 156 13.71 0.06 -14.14
C ARG A 156 13.33 1.34 -14.89
N SER A 157 12.27 2.04 -14.51
CA SER A 157 11.86 3.29 -15.18
C SER A 157 12.93 4.37 -15.10
N ALA A 158 13.73 4.34 -14.04
CA ALA A 158 14.86 5.25 -13.81
C ALA A 158 16.18 4.80 -14.49
N ALA A 159 16.28 3.55 -14.93
CA ALA A 159 17.46 3.02 -15.61
C ALA A 159 17.35 3.30 -17.12
N ARG A 160 18.35 4.00 -17.66
CA ARG A 160 18.55 4.16 -19.10
C ARG A 160 19.38 3.01 -19.64
#